data_AF-A0A246GGI7-F1
#
_entry.id   AF-A0A246GGI7-F1
#
_cell.length_a   1.000
_cell.length_b   1.000
_cell.length_c   1.000
_cell.angle_alpha   90.00
_cell.angle_beta   90.00
_cell.angle_gamma   90.00
#
_symmetry.space_group_name_H-M   'P 1'
#
loop_
_entity.id
_entity.type
_entity.pdbx_description
1 polymer ?
#
loop_
_entity_poly.entity_id
_entity_poly.type
_entity_poly.pdbx_seq_one_letter_code
_entity_poly.pdbx_strand_id
1 'polypeptide(L)' 'MARNATNKLLQKAKKTKSDEFYTQLSDIESELQHYRNHFKNKVVYCNCDDPTISNFFKYFALNFKELGLKKLIASCYK' A
#
# COMPACT_ATOMS: atom_id res chain seq x y z
N MET A 1 -22.62 -4.51 28.67
CA MET A 1 -21.51 -3.52 28.67
C MET A 1 -21.77 -2.50 27.56
N ALA A 2 -22.21 -1.30 27.92
CA ALA A 2 -22.42 -0.22 26.96
C ALA A 2 -21.07 0.28 26.45
N ARG A 3 -20.86 0.27 25.14
CA ARG A 3 -19.62 0.73 24.52
C ARG A 3 -19.62 2.25 24.60
N ASN A 4 -18.76 2.86 25.42
CA ASN A 4 -18.56 4.31 25.42
C ASN A 4 -17.86 4.74 24.13
N ALA A 5 -18.61 4.80 23.03
CA ALA A 5 -18.18 5.39 21.78
C ALA A 5 -18.08 6.90 21.98
N THR A 6 -16.94 7.36 22.50
CA THR A 6 -16.63 8.78 22.56
C THR A 6 -16.61 9.36 21.15
N ASN A 7 -17.08 10.60 20.99
CA ASN A 7 -17.11 11.29 19.69
C ASN A 7 -15.75 11.22 18.95
N LYS A 8 -14.65 11.20 19.71
CA LYS A 8 -13.27 11.05 19.22
C LYS A 8 -13.02 9.71 18.50
N LEU A 9 -13.59 8.60 19.00
CA LEU A 9 -13.51 7.29 18.35
C LEU A 9 -14.34 7.24 17.07
N LEU A 10 -15.52 7.87 17.07
CA LEU A 10 -16.39 8.00 15.88
C LEU A 10 -15.72 8.84 14.78
N GLN A 11 -15.08 9.95 15.14
CA GLN A 11 -14.34 10.79 14.19
C GLN A 11 -13.09 10.07 13.65
N LYS A 12 -12.37 9.34 14.51
CA LYS A 12 -11.24 8.49 14.08
C LYS A 12 -11.71 7.41 13.11
N ALA A 13 -12.79 6.70 13.43
CA ALA A 13 -13.37 5.68 12.56
C ALA A 13 -13.83 6.27 11.21
N LYS A 14 -14.44 7.46 11.19
CA LYS A 14 -14.80 8.15 9.94
C LYS A 14 -13.59 8.50 9.07
N LYS A 15 -12.49 8.97 9.69
CA LYS A 15 -11.24 9.26 8.98
C LYS A 15 -10.56 7.99 8.47
N THR A 16 -10.59 6.91 9.25
CA THR A 16 -10.15 5.59 8.81
C THR A 16 -11.05 5.05 7.69
N LYS A 17 -12.36 5.37 7.71
CA LYS A 17 -13.31 5.02 6.63
C LYS A 17 -12.98 5.66 5.29
N SER A 18 -12.46 6.89 5.30
CA SER A 18 -11.93 7.53 4.08
C SER A 18 -10.61 6.90 3.60
N ASP A 19 -9.85 6.26 4.48
CA ASP A 19 -8.66 5.47 4.17
C ASP A 19 -8.98 4.01 3.77
N GLU A 20 -10.23 3.53 3.91
CA GLU A 20 -10.62 2.15 3.53
C GLU A 20 -10.40 1.85 2.05
N PHE A 21 -10.27 2.88 1.21
CA PHE A 21 -9.95 2.73 -0.21
C PHE A 21 -8.46 2.57 -0.49
N TYR A 22 -7.58 2.93 0.46
CA TYR A 22 -6.14 2.87 0.29
C TYR A 22 -5.51 1.81 1.18
N THR A 23 -4.73 0.95 0.56
CA THR A 23 -4.00 -0.09 1.26
C THR A 23 -2.92 0.54 2.14
N GLN A 24 -2.86 0.15 3.41
CA GLN A 24 -1.79 0.60 4.30
C GLN A 24 -0.49 -0.11 3.92
N LEU A 25 0.64 0.57 4.14
CA LEU A 25 1.95 -0.01 3.85
C LEU A 25 2.17 -1.33 4.62
N SER A 26 1.74 -1.39 5.89
CA SER A 26 1.83 -2.58 6.73
C SER A 26 1.09 -3.78 6.15
N ASP A 27 -0.08 -3.55 5.56
CA ASP A 27 -0.89 -4.62 4.95
C ASP A 27 -0.17 -5.15 3.70
N ILE A 28 0.37 -4.25 2.88
CA ILE A 28 1.16 -4.61 1.69
C ILE A 28 2.39 -5.43 2.10
N GLU A 29 3.11 -5.02 3.14
CA GLU A 29 4.27 -5.75 3.65
C GLU A 29 3.89 -7.15 4.15
N SER A 30 2.79 -7.24 4.91
CA SER A 30 2.29 -8.49 5.48
C SER A 30 1.86 -9.48 4.40
N GLU A 31 1.27 -9.00 3.31
CA GLU A 31 0.86 -9.87 2.20
C GLU A 31 2.04 -10.25 1.30
N LEU A 32 2.84 -9.25 0.86
CA LEU A 32 3.88 -9.46 -0.14
C LEU A 32 5.11 -10.21 0.37
N GLN A 33 5.32 -10.28 1.70
CA GLN A 33 6.39 -11.11 2.27
C GLN A 33 6.31 -12.57 1.81
N HIS A 34 5.10 -13.10 1.60
CA HIS A 34 4.87 -14.48 1.16
C HIS A 34 5.21 -14.70 -0.31
N TYR A 35 5.31 -13.63 -1.10
CA TYR A 35 5.51 -13.69 -2.55
C TYR A 35 6.89 -13.20 -3.00
N ARG A 36 7.80 -12.84 -2.08
CA ARG A 36 9.12 -12.24 -2.37
C ARG A 36 9.88 -12.97 -3.49
N ASN A 37 9.88 -14.30 -3.47
CA ASN A 37 10.62 -15.12 -4.44
C ASN A 37 10.03 -15.06 -5.87
N HIS A 38 8.75 -14.71 -6.00
CA HIS A 38 8.06 -14.63 -7.29
C HIS A 38 8.38 -13.36 -8.07
N PHE A 39 8.97 -12.35 -7.42
CA PHE A 39 9.27 -11.06 -8.02
C PHE A 39 10.62 -11.03 -8.77
N LYS A 40 11.49 -12.02 -8.57
CA LYS A 40 12.80 -12.04 -9.21
C LYS A 40 12.70 -11.98 -10.75
N ASN A 41 13.41 -11.04 -11.35
CA ASN A 41 13.42 -10.73 -12.78
C ASN A 41 12.05 -10.37 -13.37
N LYS A 42 11.06 -10.01 -12.54
CA LYS A 42 9.74 -9.57 -13.01
C LYS A 42 9.68 -8.06 -13.20
N VAL A 43 8.72 -7.66 -14.02
CA VAL A 43 8.32 -6.27 -14.18
C VAL A 43 7.02 -6.08 -13.43
N VAL A 44 6.99 -5.16 -12.47
CA VAL A 44 5.78 -4.82 -11.72
C VAL A 44 5.20 -3.52 -12.29
N TYR A 45 3.91 -3.56 -12.59
CA TYR A 45 3.13 -2.40 -13.00
C TYR A 45 2.25 -1.94 -11.84
N CYS A 46 2.38 -0.68 -11.47
CA CYS A 46 1.62 -0.02 -10.43
C CYS A 46 0.68 1.00 -11.10
N ASN A 47 -0.60 0.65 -11.19
CA ASN A 47 -1.64 1.62 -11.46
C ASN A 47 -1.80 2.51 -10.21
N CYS A 48 -1.39 3.76 -10.28
CA CYS A 48 -1.45 4.68 -9.14
C CYS A 48 -2.04 6.01 -9.61
N ASP A 49 -3.02 6.56 -8.90
CA ASP A 49 -3.51 7.91 -9.25
C ASP A 49 -2.42 8.97 -9.06
N ASP A 50 -1.59 8.83 -8.03
CA ASP A 50 -0.37 9.62 -7.86
C ASP A 50 0.73 8.73 -7.23
N PRO A 51 1.90 8.60 -7.90
CA PRO A 51 3.00 7.74 -7.44
C PRO A 51 3.70 8.29 -6.20
N THR A 52 3.55 9.58 -5.88
CA THR A 52 4.15 10.21 -4.69
C THR A 52 3.45 9.82 -3.40
N ILE A 53 2.16 9.48 -3.47
CA ILE A 53 1.34 9.09 -2.31
C ILE A 53 1.07 7.58 -2.24
N SER A 54 1.25 6.84 -3.34
CA SER A 54 0.94 5.42 -3.39
C SER A 54 1.87 4.59 -2.50
N ASN A 55 1.31 3.99 -1.44
CA ASN A 55 2.01 3.04 -0.59
C ASN A 55 2.50 1.80 -1.35
N PHE A 56 1.77 1.39 -2.40
CA PHE A 56 2.14 0.25 -3.24
C PHE A 56 3.39 0.55 -4.06
N PHE A 57 3.43 1.70 -4.74
CA PHE A 57 4.63 2.12 -5.46
C PHE A 57 5.81 2.29 -4.50
N LYS A 58 5.58 2.92 -3.35
CA LYS A 58 6.58 3.11 -2.31
C LYS A 58 7.20 1.80 -1.84
N TYR A 59 6.38 0.77 -1.58
CA TYR A 59 6.87 -0.55 -1.17
C TYR A 59 7.83 -1.14 -2.23
N PHE A 60 7.41 -1.22 -3.49
CA PHE A 60 8.24 -1.81 -4.54
C PHE A 60 9.47 -0.98 -4.88
N ALA A 61 9.39 0.35 -4.79
CA ALA A 61 10.53 1.23 -5.01
C ALA A 61 11.60 1.04 -3.93
N LEU A 62 11.20 0.96 -2.66
CA LEU A 62 12.12 0.73 -1.53
C LEU A 62 12.73 -0.67 -1.57
N ASN A 63 11.92 -1.69 -1.88
CA ASN A 63 12.34 -3.09 -1.90
C ASN A 63 12.85 -3.55 -3.29
N PHE A 64 13.08 -2.63 -4.24
CA PHE A 64 13.34 -2.96 -5.64
C PHE A 64 14.50 -3.94 -5.82
N LYS A 65 15.61 -3.68 -5.11
CA LYS A 65 16.82 -4.51 -5.15
C LYS A 65 16.61 -5.82 -4.38
N GLU A 66 15.98 -5.77 -3.22
CA GLU A 66 15.72 -6.96 -2.39
C GLU A 66 14.79 -7.97 -3.08
N LEU A 67 13.78 -7.47 -3.81
CA LEU A 67 12.87 -8.29 -4.60
C LEU A 67 13.47 -8.76 -5.93
N GLY A 68 14.63 -8.24 -6.31
CA GLY A 68 15.30 -8.57 -7.58
C GLY A 68 14.46 -8.21 -8.81
N LEU A 69 13.73 -7.08 -8.75
CA LEU A 69 12.87 -6.65 -9.84
C LEU A 69 13.69 -6.23 -11.06
N LYS A 70 13.17 -6.55 -12.26
CA LYS A 70 13.77 -6.11 -13.52
C LYS A 70 13.37 -4.68 -13.86
N LYS A 71 12.13 -4.31 -13.59
CA LYS A 71 11.58 -2.96 -13.85
C LYS A 71 10.35 -2.71 -12.99
N LEU A 72 10.17 -1.46 -12.59
CA LEU A 72 8.96 -0.98 -11.91
C LEU A 72 8.36 0.11 -12.81
N ILE A 73 7.10 -0.02 -13.16
CA ILE A 73 6.37 0.93 -14.01
C ILE A 73 5.24 1.49 -13.17
N ALA A 74 5.16 2.81 -13.03
CA ALA A 74 4.01 3.48 -12.46
C ALA A 74 3.39 4.38 -13.53
N SER A 75 2.07 4.30 -13.67
CA SER A 75 1.30 5.22 -14.48
C SER A 75 0.37 5.99 -13.57
N CYS A 76 0.36 7.32 -13.72
CA CYS A 76 -0.57 8.21 -13.05
C CYS A 76 -1.18 9.19 -14.04
N TYR A 77 -2.40 9.60 -13.75
CA TYR A 77 -3.08 10.64 -14.50
C TYR A 77 -2.78 12.00 -13.87
N LYS A 78 -2.71 13.06 -14.67
CA LYS A 78 -2.46 14.42 -14.20
C LYS A 78 -3.56 15.36 -14.67
#